data_AF-A0A8T3QRC9-F1
#
_entry.id   AF-A0A8T3QRC9-F1
#
_cell.length_a   1.000
_cell.length_b   1.000
_cell.length_c   1.000
_cell.angle_alpha   90.00
_cell.angle_beta   90.00
_cell.angle_gamma   90.00
#
_symmetry.space_group_name_H-M   'P 1'
#
loop_
_entity.id
_entity.type
_entity.pdbx_description
1 polymer ?
#
loop_
_entity_poly.entity_id
_entity_poly.type
_entity_poly.pdbx_seq_one_letter_code
_entity_poly.pdbx_strand_id
1 'polypeptide(L)'
;MDEPTVREHAQALCDALVAGNVELAIADFSKELRQNLGEVVSLLPLPSIEAAIDSVEHGSSGFVVVLRLLGETDEVMLQTRWKDRDDRPTVVEVSHLSQTALAGPVDDSDAEGATEGAEPS
;
A
#
# COMPACT_ATOMS: atom_id res chain seq x y z
N MET A 1 -19.40 1.35 -7.70
CA MET A 1 -18.61 0.88 -6.54
C MET A 1 -18.55 1.93 -5.44
N ASP A 2 -18.70 1.49 -4.19
CA ASP A 2 -18.61 2.34 -2.99
C ASP A 2 -17.54 1.81 -2.01
N GLU A 3 -17.04 2.68 -1.13
CA GLU A 3 -16.03 2.36 -0.11
C GLU A 3 -16.33 1.11 0.74
N PRO A 4 -17.54 0.92 1.31
CA PRO A 4 -17.82 -0.25 2.16
C PRO A 4 -17.66 -1.56 1.40
N THR A 5 -18.04 -1.60 0.12
CA THR A 5 -17.86 -2.78 -0.74
C THR A 5 -16.39 -3.06 -0.98
N VAL A 6 -15.59 -2.03 -1.31
CA VAL A 6 -14.15 -2.20 -1.49
C VAL A 6 -13.47 -2.68 -0.22
N ARG A 7 -13.89 -2.15 0.93
CA ARG A 7 -13.34 -2.54 2.23
C ARG A 7 -13.64 -3.99 2.57
N GLU A 8 -14.86 -4.47 2.28
CA GLU A 8 -15.24 -5.87 2.47
C GLU A 8 -14.38 -6.82 1.62
N HIS A 9 -14.20 -6.50 0.34
CA HIS A 9 -13.37 -7.29 -0.56
C HIS A 9 -11.88 -7.25 -0.20
N ALA A 10 -11.37 -6.08 0.21
CA ALA A 10 -10.02 -5.95 0.70
C ALA A 10 -9.79 -6.78 1.98
N GLN A 11 -10.78 -6.84 2.88
CA GLN A 11 -10.71 -7.66 4.09
C GLN A 11 -10.69 -9.14 3.73
N ALA A 12 -11.54 -9.58 2.80
CA ALA A 12 -11.52 -10.97 2.32
C ALA A 12 -10.18 -11.36 1.70
N LEU A 13 -9.52 -10.44 0.99
CA LEU A 13 -8.16 -10.62 0.47
C LEU A 13 -7.15 -10.78 1.63
N CYS A 14 -7.20 -9.93 2.65
CA CYS A 14 -6.35 -10.06 3.84
C CYS A 14 -6.53 -11.42 4.54
N ASP A 15 -7.78 -11.82 4.78
CA ASP A 15 -8.10 -13.09 5.44
C ASP A 15 -7.60 -14.28 4.61
N ALA A 16 -7.71 -14.21 3.29
CA ALA A 16 -7.19 -15.23 2.38
C ALA A 16 -5.66 -15.33 2.42
N LEU A 17 -4.95 -14.20 2.51
CA LEU A 17 -3.49 -14.17 2.64
C LEU A 17 -3.03 -14.81 3.97
N VAL A 18 -3.67 -14.47 5.08
CA VAL A 18 -3.36 -15.06 6.40
C VAL A 18 -3.68 -16.56 6.43
N ALA A 19 -4.76 -16.98 5.77
CA ALA A 19 -5.10 -18.39 5.62
C ALA A 19 -4.18 -19.16 4.66
N GLY A 20 -3.23 -18.48 3.99
CA GLY A 20 -2.38 -19.06 2.94
C GLY A 20 -3.14 -19.48 1.68
N ASN A 21 -4.37 -19.00 1.51
CA ASN A 21 -5.23 -19.31 0.37
C ASN A 21 -5.01 -18.30 -0.76
N VAL A 22 -3.90 -18.48 -1.47
CA VAL A 22 -3.51 -17.60 -2.58
C VAL A 22 -4.56 -17.56 -3.68
N GLU A 23 -5.25 -18.67 -3.98
CA GLU A 23 -6.32 -18.72 -4.98
C GLU A 23 -7.46 -17.76 -4.64
N LEU A 24 -7.85 -17.70 -3.36
CA LEU A 24 -8.88 -16.78 -2.88
C LEU A 24 -8.36 -15.33 -2.83
N ALA A 25 -7.10 -15.11 -2.46
CA ALA A 25 -6.50 -13.78 -2.41
C ALA A 25 -6.46 -13.10 -3.79
N ILE A 26 -6.30 -13.87 -4.87
CA ILE A 26 -6.25 -13.36 -6.25
C ILE A 26 -7.62 -13.40 -6.96
N ALA A 27 -8.69 -13.77 -6.25
CA ALA A 27 -10.02 -13.95 -6.82
C ALA A 27 -10.61 -12.64 -7.38
N ASP A 28 -10.21 -11.49 -6.81
CA ASP A 28 -10.60 -10.17 -7.28
C ASP A 28 -9.57 -9.55 -8.23
N PHE A 29 -8.49 -10.25 -8.61
CA PHE A 29 -7.49 -9.71 -9.53
C PHE A 29 -7.99 -9.69 -10.98
N SER A 30 -7.64 -8.62 -11.70
CA SER A 30 -7.83 -8.53 -13.15
C SER A 30 -7.05 -9.62 -13.88
N LYS A 31 -7.46 -9.94 -15.10
CA LYS A 31 -6.78 -10.95 -15.92
C LYS A 31 -5.33 -10.58 -16.18
N GLU A 32 -5.06 -9.30 -16.42
CA GLU A 32 -3.73 -8.74 -16.67
C GLU A 32 -2.82 -8.88 -15.45
N LEU A 33 -3.35 -8.61 -14.25
CA LEU A 33 -2.63 -8.80 -13.01
C LEU A 33 -2.39 -10.29 -12.73
N ARG A 34 -3.36 -11.15 -13.04
CA ARG A 34 -3.22 -12.60 -12.94
C ARG A 34 -2.17 -13.20 -13.88
N GLN A 35 -1.89 -12.54 -15.01
CA GLN A 35 -0.80 -12.95 -15.91
C GLN A 35 0.59 -12.65 -15.34
N ASN A 36 0.70 -11.70 -14.42
CA ASN A 36 1.95 -11.29 -13.77
C ASN A 36 1.97 -11.67 -12.28
N LEU A 37 1.28 -12.75 -11.90
CA LEU A 37 1.20 -13.22 -10.51
C LEU A 37 2.55 -13.48 -9.88
N GLY A 38 3.54 -13.96 -10.65
CA GLY A 38 4.88 -14.21 -10.12
C GLY A 38 5.50 -12.95 -9.51
N GLU A 39 5.30 -11.80 -10.14
CA GLU A 39 5.78 -10.52 -9.60
C GLU A 39 4.97 -10.11 -8.37
N VAL A 40 3.64 -10.26 -8.38
CA VAL A 40 2.80 -9.90 -7.22
C VAL A 40 3.10 -10.77 -6.02
N VAL A 41 3.21 -12.08 -6.20
CA VAL A 41 3.51 -13.04 -5.12
C VAL A 41 4.90 -12.78 -4.53
N SER A 42 5.85 -12.31 -5.35
CA SER A 42 7.18 -11.93 -4.86
C SER A 42 7.17 -10.68 -3.97
N LEU A 43 6.09 -9.89 -3.97
CA LEU A 43 5.90 -8.75 -3.07
C LEU A 43 5.24 -9.15 -1.74
N LEU A 44 4.70 -10.36 -1.64
CA LEU A 44 3.98 -10.81 -0.45
C LEU A 44 4.97 -11.43 0.55
N PRO A 45 4.86 -11.09 1.84
CA PRO A 45 5.67 -11.71 2.89
C PRO A 45 5.03 -13.06 3.21
N LEU A 46 5.45 -14.12 2.52
CA LEU A 46 4.88 -15.47 2.69
C LEU A 46 5.76 -16.32 3.63
N PRO A 47 5.15 -16.96 4.65
CA PRO A 47 3.74 -16.87 5.05
C PRO A 47 3.41 -15.54 5.75
N SER A 48 2.23 -14.99 5.46
CA SER A 48 1.73 -13.79 6.15
C SER A 48 1.05 -14.21 7.46
N ILE A 49 1.55 -13.69 8.59
CA ILE A 49 0.99 -13.93 9.92
C ILE A 49 -0.25 -13.04 10.14
N GLU A 50 -0.15 -11.79 9.73
CA GLU A 50 -1.21 -10.79 9.90
C GLU A 50 -1.40 -10.00 8.60
N ALA A 51 -2.64 -9.64 8.30
CA ALA A 51 -2.98 -8.75 7.21
C ALA A 51 -4.09 -7.80 7.67
N ALA A 52 -3.89 -6.51 7.48
CA ALA A 52 -4.85 -5.49 7.89
C ALA A 52 -4.99 -4.40 6.82
N ILE A 53 -6.17 -3.80 6.75
CA ILE A 53 -6.41 -2.61 5.93
C ILE A 53 -5.92 -1.40 6.71
N ASP A 54 -4.87 -0.75 6.21
CA ASP A 54 -4.31 0.47 6.79
C ASP A 54 -5.20 1.68 6.42
N SER A 55 -5.47 1.87 5.13
CA SER A 55 -6.28 2.97 4.63
C SER A 55 -7.02 2.62 3.35
N VAL A 56 -8.16 3.29 3.14
CA VAL A 56 -8.97 3.21 1.92
C VAL A 56 -9.17 4.64 1.43
N GLU A 57 -8.67 4.93 0.24
CA GLU A 57 -8.76 6.25 -0.38
C GLU A 57 -9.53 6.17 -1.70
N HIS A 58 -10.43 7.13 -1.92
CA HIS A 58 -11.10 7.26 -3.21
C HIS A 58 -10.21 8.07 -4.16
N GLY A 59 -9.68 7.41 -5.19
CA GLY A 59 -8.91 8.02 -6.25
C GLY A 59 -9.78 8.56 -7.40
N SER A 60 -9.14 9.13 -8.40
CA SER A 60 -9.83 9.74 -9.56
C SER A 60 -10.57 8.76 -10.47
N SER A 61 -10.23 7.47 -10.42
CA SER A 61 -10.80 6.44 -11.32
C SER A 61 -11.09 5.10 -10.63
N GLY A 62 -11.22 5.11 -9.31
CA GLY A 62 -11.41 3.91 -8.50
C GLY A 62 -10.94 4.13 -7.07
N PHE A 63 -10.77 3.05 -6.32
CA PHE A 63 -10.30 3.10 -4.94
C PHE A 63 -8.84 2.62 -4.85
N VAL A 64 -8.11 3.20 -3.92
CA VAL A 64 -6.76 2.77 -3.56
C VAL A 64 -6.82 2.28 -2.12
N VAL A 65 -6.43 1.04 -1.90
CA VAL A 65 -6.41 0.44 -0.57
C VAL A 65 -4.97 0.12 -0.21
N VAL A 66 -4.54 0.63 0.94
CA VAL A 66 -3.24 0.30 1.51
C VAL A 66 -3.45 -0.84 2.51
N LEU A 67 -2.72 -1.92 2.28
CA LEU A 67 -2.72 -3.12 3.10
C LEU A 67 -1.40 -3.20 3.84
N ARG A 68 -1.46 -3.53 5.12
CA ARG A 68 -0.31 -3.82 5.97
C ARG A 68 -0.24 -5.33 6.16
N LEU A 69 0.82 -5.95 5.68
CA LEU A 69 1.06 -7.38 5.81
C LEU A 69 2.28 -7.61 6.70
N LEU A 70 2.10 -8.45 7.73
CA LEU A 70 3.16 -8.87 8.63
C LEU A 70 3.51 -10.31 8.31
N GLY A 71 4.75 -10.54 7.85
CA GLY A 71 5.36 -11.85 7.75
C GLY A 71 6.09 -12.25 9.03
N GLU A 72 6.75 -13.40 8.99
CA GLU A 72 7.57 -13.88 10.12
C GLU A 72 8.80 -13.00 10.39
N THR A 73 9.36 -12.39 9.35
CA THR A 73 10.63 -11.67 9.41
C THR A 73 10.54 -10.19 9.06
N ASP A 74 9.45 -9.79 8.41
CA ASP A 74 9.32 -8.49 7.77
C ASP A 74 7.87 -8.04 7.74
N GLU A 75 7.70 -6.72 7.68
CA GLU A 75 6.41 -6.06 7.49
C GLU A 75 6.47 -5.32 6.17
N VAL A 76 5.47 -5.51 5.32
CA VAL A 76 5.35 -4.80 4.05
C VAL A 76 4.02 -4.07 3.96
N MET A 77 4.06 -2.90 3.34
CA MET A 77 2.87 -2.16 2.97
C MET A 77 2.63 -2.34 1.47
N LEU A 78 1.44 -2.76 1.10
CA LEU A 78 1.03 -2.91 -0.29
C LEU A 78 -0.05 -1.90 -0.62
N GLN A 79 0.14 -1.20 -1.73
CA GLN A 79 -0.90 -0.40 -2.33
C GLN A 79 -1.60 -1.23 -3.40
N THR A 80 -2.93 -1.34 -3.28
CA THR A 80 -3.78 -2.04 -4.25
C THR A 80 -4.76 -1.06 -4.88
N ARG A 81 -4.85 -1.08 -6.21
CA ARG A 81 -5.77 -0.21 -6.96
C ARG A 81 -6.97 -1.02 -7.42
N TRP A 82 -8.14 -0.58 -7.02
CA TRP A 82 -9.42 -1.20 -7.29
C TRP A 82 -10.20 -0.38 -8.30
N LYS A 83 -10.75 -1.05 -9.30
CA LYS A 83 -11.66 -0.45 -10.28
C LYS A 83 -12.93 -1.25 -10.38
N ASP A 84 -14.00 -0.55 -10.74
CA ASP A 84 -15.27 -1.16 -11.10
C ASP A 84 -15.11 -1.80 -12.49
N ARG A 85 -15.21 -3.12 -12.53
CA ARG A 85 -15.19 -3.92 -13.76
C ARG A 85 -16.32 -4.91 -13.68
N ASP A 86 -17.22 -4.87 -14.66
CA ASP A 86 -18.37 -5.78 -14.73
C ASP A 86 -19.20 -5.76 -13.43
N ASP A 87 -19.44 -4.55 -12.88
CA ASP A 87 -20.16 -4.31 -11.61
C ASP A 87 -19.50 -4.96 -10.36
N ARG A 88 -18.23 -5.35 -10.45
CA ARG A 88 -17.47 -5.97 -9.36
C ARG A 88 -16.18 -5.19 -9.04
N PRO A 89 -15.82 -5.07 -7.75
CA PRO A 89 -14.49 -4.63 -7.36
C PRO A 89 -13.40 -5.55 -7.87
N THR A 90 -12.54 -4.99 -8.73
CA THR A 90 -11.43 -5.71 -9.35
C THR A 90 -10.12 -4.99 -9.08
N VAL A 91 -9.14 -5.70 -8.52
CA VAL A 91 -7.77 -5.24 -8.34
C VAL A 91 -7.08 -5.21 -9.70
N VAL A 92 -6.76 -4.02 -10.16
CA VAL A 92 -6.08 -3.84 -11.46
C VAL A 92 -4.58 -3.69 -11.32
N GLU A 93 -4.09 -3.35 -10.13
CA GLU A 93 -2.68 -3.08 -9.87
C GLU A 93 -2.36 -3.32 -8.39
N VAL A 94 -1.17 -3.85 -8.14
CA VAL A 94 -0.60 -4.06 -6.80
C VAL A 94 0.82 -3.54 -6.84
N SER A 95 1.23 -2.79 -5.83
CA SER A 95 2.57 -2.24 -5.76
C SER A 95 3.06 -2.22 -4.31
N HIS A 96 4.34 -2.48 -4.12
CA HIS A 96 4.97 -2.31 -2.82
C HIS A 96 5.03 -0.82 -2.48
N LEU A 97 4.38 -0.44 -1.39
CA LEU A 97 4.54 0.87 -0.81
C LEU A 97 5.84 0.82 0.01
N SER A 98 6.97 0.95 -0.67
CA SER A 98 8.25 1.10 0.02
C SER A 98 8.16 2.33 0.90
N GLN A 99 8.11 2.11 2.21
CA GLN A 99 8.28 3.16 3.20
C GLN A 99 9.70 3.71 2.98
N THR A 100 9.82 4.72 2.12
CA THR A 100 10.98 5.61 2.20
C THR A 100 10.86 6.16 3.60
N ALA A 101 11.73 5.64 4.48
CA ALA A 101 11.84 6.01 5.87
C ALA A 101 11.59 7.50 6.01
N LEU A 102 10.85 7.87 7.05
CA LEU A 102 10.85 9.21 7.61
C LEU A 102 12.18 9.90 7.28
N ALA A 103 12.18 10.80 6.30
CA ALA A 103 13.07 11.94 6.39
C ALA A 103 12.58 12.63 7.66
N GLY A 104 13.28 12.36 8.77
CA GLY A 104 12.97 12.95 10.05
C GLY A 104 12.79 14.45 9.89
N PRO A 105 11.98 15.09 10.75
CA PRO A 105 11.84 16.54 10.71
C PRO A 105 13.26 17.12 10.72
N VAL A 106 13.65 17.77 9.63
CA VAL A 106 14.80 18.65 9.65
C VAL A 106 14.41 19.72 10.66
N ASP A 107 15.03 19.60 11.82
CA ASP A 107 14.93 20.54 12.91
C ASP A 107 15.39 21.88 12.33
N ASP A 108 14.44 22.76 12.01
CA ASP A 108 14.71 24.16 11.68
C ASP A 108 14.99 24.89 13.00
N SER A 109 16.08 24.47 13.66
CA SER A 109 16.68 25.20 14.78
C SER A 109 18.16 25.39 14.47
N ASP A 110 18.45 26.41 13.66
CA ASP A 110 19.63 27.21 13.89
C ASP A 110 19.24 28.69 13.78
N ALA A 111 18.57 29.14 14.85
CA ALA A 111 18.58 30.54 15.22
C ALA A 111 19.85 30.78 16.05
N GLU A 112 20.85 31.45 15.46
CA GLU A 112 21.82 32.37 16.10
C GLU A 112 22.74 32.89 14.97
N GLY A 113 22.64 34.13 14.49
CA GLY A 113 22.85 35.35 15.25
C GLY A 113 24.33 35.80 15.14
N ALA A 114 24.70 36.59 14.13
CA ALA A 114 25.90 37.44 14.21
C ALA A 114 25.95 38.54 13.11
N THR A 115 25.54 39.73 13.53
CA THR A 115 26.24 41.02 13.35
C THR A 115 26.63 41.51 11.95
N GLU A 116 25.88 42.51 11.53
CA GLU A 116 26.31 43.75 10.85
C GLU A 116 27.79 44.13 11.18
N GLY A 117 28.62 44.27 10.15
CA GLY A 117 30.05 44.59 10.30
C GLY A 117 30.79 44.83 8.98
N ALA A 118 30.58 46.00 8.38
CA ALA A 118 31.55 46.83 7.64
C ALA A 118 32.44 46.20 6.53
N GLU A 119 32.09 46.49 5.28
CA GLU A 119 33.06 47.00 4.27
C GLU A 119 33.06 48.55 4.39
N PRO A 120 34.02 49.35 3.86
CA PRO A 120 35.09 49.05 2.88
C PRO A 120 36.46 49.74 3.14
N SER A 121 37.51 49.33 2.42
CA SER A 121 38.49 50.17 1.64
C SER A 121 39.76 49.41 1.30
#